data_AF-G0ITM9-F1
#
_entry.id   AF-G0ITM9-F1
#
_cell.length_a   1.000
_cell.length_b   1.000
_cell.length_c   1.000
_cell.angle_alpha   90.00
_cell.angle_beta   90.00
_cell.angle_gamma   90.00
#
_symmetry.space_group_name_H-M   'P 1'
#
loop_
_entity.id
_entity.type
_entity.pdbx_description
1 polymer ?
#
loop_
_entity_poly.entity_id
_entity_poly.type
_entity_poly.pdbx_seq_one_letter_code
_entity_poly.pdbx_strand_id
1 'polypeptide(L)'
;MELVSTINITEEQIYKEFLRLGMEQLIAQDLSKRYYHNKLTYRDLENLEKQFGLKFENLEFKIDTIEKNLNTKIDTVKSELNTKIDTVKSELNTKIDTVEKNLQKDIANLDAKIDAVEKNLQKDIANLDAKIDAVEKNLQKDIANLDAKIDAVEKNLQKDMSNLEQNLKKEMQTNNQLLLEKIETNNQLLLEKIETNNQLLLEKMETNNQLLLEKMETNNQVLSEKMETNNQVLSEKMETNNQVLSEKLKVSNRTITIVTVVVVPIAISTITAIVVSLITGFFK
;
A
#
# COMPACT_ATOMS: atom_id res chain seq x y z
N MET A 1 78.51 -132.43 -39.38
CA MET A 1 79.45 -131.69 -40.26
C MET A 1 79.90 -130.47 -39.49
N GLU A 2 81.11 -130.30 -38.99
CA GLU A 2 82.26 -131.16 -38.77
C GLU A 2 82.46 -131.25 -37.24
N LEU A 3 82.79 -132.43 -36.73
CA LEU A 3 83.40 -132.54 -35.40
C LEU A 3 84.76 -131.85 -35.50
N VAL A 4 84.85 -130.59 -35.08
CA VAL A 4 86.13 -129.94 -34.84
C VAL A 4 86.79 -130.75 -33.75
N SER A 5 87.75 -131.59 -34.14
CA SER A 5 88.68 -132.26 -33.23
C SER A 5 89.28 -131.18 -32.36
N THR A 6 88.84 -131.08 -31.11
CA THR A 6 89.52 -130.27 -30.11
C THR A 6 90.85 -130.96 -29.87
N ILE A 7 91.87 -130.52 -30.61
CA ILE A 7 93.25 -130.88 -30.36
C ILE A 7 93.55 -130.34 -28.95
N ASN A 8 93.48 -131.21 -27.94
CA ASN A 8 93.90 -130.88 -26.59
C ASN A 8 95.43 -130.79 -26.61
N ILE A 9 95.96 -129.61 -26.97
CA ILE A 9 97.39 -129.31 -26.92
C ILE A 9 97.81 -129.37 -25.45
N THR A 10 98.69 -130.30 -25.10
CA THR A 10 99.22 -130.49 -23.73
C THR A 10 100.32 -129.49 -23.39
N GLU A 11 100.55 -129.24 -22.09
CA GLU A 11 101.67 -128.42 -21.59
C GLU A 11 103.00 -128.85 -22.22
N GLU A 12 103.21 -130.15 -22.33
CA GLU A 12 104.43 -130.75 -22.86
C GLU A 12 104.57 -130.53 -24.38
N GLN A 13 103.47 -130.51 -25.12
CA GLN A 13 103.48 -130.15 -26.55
C GLN A 13 103.86 -128.67 -26.74
N ILE A 14 103.36 -127.77 -25.88
CA ILE A 14 103.72 -126.34 -25.92
C ILE A 14 105.19 -126.13 -25.53
N TYR A 15 105.64 -126.86 -24.49
CA TYR A 15 107.04 -126.85 -24.04
C TYR A 15 108.02 -127.32 -25.12
N LYS A 16 107.74 -128.46 -25.75
CA LYS A 16 108.57 -129.00 -26.84
C LYS A 16 108.61 -128.06 -28.04
N GLU A 17 107.50 -127.39 -28.34
CA GLU A 17 107.45 -126.43 -29.41
C GLU A 17 108.27 -125.17 -29.10
N PHE A 18 108.23 -124.66 -27.86
CA PHE A 18 109.10 -123.54 -27.44
C PHE A 18 110.58 -123.90 -27.50
N LEU A 19 110.97 -125.12 -27.10
CA LEU A 19 112.34 -125.62 -27.28
C LEU A 19 112.74 -125.71 -28.76
N ARG A 20 111.85 -126.22 -29.63
CA ARG A 20 112.08 -126.32 -31.08
C ARG A 20 112.32 -124.96 -31.72
N LEU A 21 111.68 -123.92 -31.20
CA LEU A 21 111.85 -122.53 -31.63
C LEU A 21 113.13 -121.87 -31.07
N GLY A 22 113.98 -122.63 -30.36
CA GLY A 22 115.27 -122.17 -29.85
C GLY A 22 115.20 -121.44 -28.51
N MET A 23 114.09 -121.56 -27.78
CA MET A 23 113.95 -120.96 -26.45
C MET A 23 114.77 -121.74 -25.41
N GLU A 24 115.45 -121.02 -24.52
CA GLU A 24 116.24 -121.62 -23.44
C GLU A 24 115.36 -122.48 -22.53
N GLN A 25 115.90 -123.60 -22.04
CA GLN A 25 115.11 -124.68 -21.47
C GLN A 25 114.26 -124.25 -20.28
N LEU A 26 114.81 -123.44 -19.38
CA LEU A 26 114.09 -122.94 -18.21
C LEU A 26 112.99 -121.94 -18.60
N ILE A 27 113.28 -121.07 -19.58
CA ILE A 27 112.30 -120.09 -20.11
C ILE A 27 111.16 -120.80 -20.85
N ALA A 28 111.46 -121.80 -21.67
CA ALA A 28 110.47 -122.62 -22.37
C ALA A 28 109.55 -123.36 -21.39
N GLN A 29 110.12 -123.89 -20.31
CA GLN A 29 109.38 -124.64 -19.30
C GLN A 29 108.46 -123.74 -18.47
N ASP A 30 108.91 -122.52 -18.16
CA ASP A 30 108.08 -121.53 -17.46
C ASP A 30 106.96 -120.97 -18.36
N LEU A 31 107.27 -120.60 -19.62
CA LEU A 31 106.30 -120.03 -20.54
C LEU A 31 105.26 -121.05 -21.02
N SER A 32 105.64 -122.31 -21.28
CA SER A 32 104.69 -123.36 -21.68
C SER A 32 103.69 -123.66 -20.58
N LYS A 33 104.14 -123.70 -19.31
CA LYS A 33 103.26 -123.75 -18.13
C LYS A 33 102.34 -122.55 -18.05
N ARG A 34 102.86 -121.34 -18.24
CA ARG A 34 102.04 -120.11 -18.17
C ARG A 34 101.00 -120.04 -19.29
N TYR A 35 101.37 -120.48 -20.49
CA TYR A 35 100.52 -120.48 -21.67
C TYR A 35 99.47 -121.59 -21.62
N TYR A 36 99.85 -122.83 -21.32
CA TYR A 36 98.93 -123.97 -21.21
C TYR A 36 97.88 -123.78 -20.13
N HIS A 37 98.27 -123.21 -18.98
CA HIS A 37 97.36 -122.94 -17.87
C HIS A 37 96.73 -121.55 -17.91
N ASN A 38 96.90 -120.78 -19.00
CA ASN A 38 96.37 -119.42 -19.14
C ASN A 38 96.71 -118.48 -17.94
N LYS A 39 97.84 -118.72 -17.26
CA LYS A 39 98.20 -118.00 -16.01
C LYS A 39 98.53 -116.52 -16.24
N LEU A 40 98.87 -116.13 -17.47
CA LEU A 40 99.08 -114.73 -17.83
C LEU A 40 97.75 -113.98 -18.05
N THR A 41 96.67 -114.65 -18.45
CA THR A 41 95.39 -113.99 -18.79
C THR A 41 94.47 -113.80 -17.59
N TYR A 42 94.45 -114.73 -16.62
CA TYR A 42 93.61 -114.56 -15.41
C TYR A 42 94.11 -113.45 -14.48
N ARG A 43 95.43 -113.29 -14.31
CA ARG A 43 96.02 -112.27 -13.43
C ARG A 43 95.79 -110.85 -13.95
N ASP A 44 95.88 -110.66 -15.27
CA ASP A 44 95.63 -109.36 -15.90
C ASP A 44 94.14 -108.99 -15.87
N LEU A 45 93.24 -109.96 -16.05
CA LEU A 45 91.80 -109.76 -15.86
C LEU A 45 91.46 -109.42 -14.41
N GLU A 46 92.04 -110.13 -13.43
CA GLU A 46 91.89 -109.83 -11.99
C GLU A 46 92.39 -108.40 -11.67
N ASN A 47 93.51 -107.98 -12.25
CA ASN A 47 94.05 -106.64 -12.07
C ASN A 47 93.14 -105.57 -12.70
N LEU A 48 92.60 -105.82 -13.89
CA LEU A 48 91.69 -104.92 -14.58
C LEU A 48 90.36 -104.79 -13.83
N GLU A 49 89.81 -105.90 -13.35
CA GLU A 49 88.63 -105.94 -12.49
C GLU A 49 88.82 -105.11 -11.23
N LYS A 50 89.95 -105.29 -10.52
CA LYS A 50 90.31 -104.46 -9.34
C LYS A 50 90.43 -102.99 -9.69
N GLN A 51 91.08 -102.64 -10.81
CA GLN A 51 91.19 -101.25 -11.25
C GLN A 51 89.83 -100.64 -11.60
N PHE A 52 88.94 -101.39 -12.24
CA PHE A 52 87.58 -100.95 -12.52
C PHE A 52 86.76 -100.79 -11.23
N GLY A 53 86.86 -101.72 -10.28
CA GLY A 53 86.24 -101.62 -8.97
C GLY A 53 86.67 -100.36 -8.23
N LEU A 54 87.98 -100.11 -8.12
CA LEU A 54 88.50 -98.90 -7.48
C LEU A 54 88.06 -97.61 -8.18
N LYS A 55 88.00 -97.61 -9.52
CA LYS A 55 87.49 -96.45 -10.28
C LYS A 55 85.99 -96.24 -10.07
N PHE A 56 85.21 -97.31 -9.97
CA PHE A 56 83.77 -97.26 -9.73
C PHE A 56 83.49 -96.72 -8.32
N GLU A 57 84.14 -97.25 -7.29
CA GLU A 57 84.05 -96.75 -5.91
C GLU A 57 84.41 -95.26 -5.81
N ASN A 58 85.45 -94.82 -6.54
CA ASN A 58 85.82 -93.40 -6.58
C ASN A 58 84.76 -92.53 -7.27
N LEU A 59 84.13 -93.02 -8.34
CA LEU A 59 83.04 -92.31 -9.01
C LEU A 59 81.81 -92.22 -8.11
N GLU A 60 81.42 -93.32 -7.47
CA GLU A 60 80.32 -93.37 -6.50
C GLU A 60 80.56 -92.39 -5.36
N PHE A 61 81.76 -92.42 -4.77
CA PHE A 61 82.15 -91.46 -3.73
C PHE A 61 82.07 -89.99 -4.18
N LYS A 62 82.49 -89.69 -5.41
CA LYS A 62 82.37 -88.34 -5.98
C LYS A 62 80.90 -87.94 -6.20
N ILE A 63 80.06 -88.86 -6.67
CA ILE A 63 78.63 -88.64 -6.87
C ILE A 63 77.96 -88.36 -5.53
N ASP A 64 78.20 -89.18 -4.51
CA ASP A 64 77.66 -88.99 -3.16
C ASP A 64 78.09 -87.64 -2.57
N THR A 65 79.36 -87.28 -2.77
CA THR A 65 79.90 -85.99 -2.32
C THR A 65 79.19 -84.83 -3.03
N ILE A 66 78.98 -84.93 -4.35
CA ILE A 66 78.27 -83.90 -5.13
C ILE A 66 76.82 -83.80 -4.68
N GLU A 67 76.12 -84.91 -4.52
CA GLU A 67 74.73 -84.95 -4.07
C GLU A 67 74.57 -84.30 -2.69
N LYS A 68 75.42 -84.67 -1.74
CA LYS A 68 75.43 -84.08 -0.40
C LYS A 68 75.67 -82.57 -0.44
N ASN A 69 76.61 -82.11 -1.27
CA ASN A 69 76.91 -80.70 -1.43
C ASN A 69 75.75 -79.93 -2.06
N LEU A 70 75.09 -80.49 -3.07
CA LEU A 70 73.92 -79.88 -3.73
C LEU A 70 72.74 -79.79 -2.77
N ASN A 71 72.43 -80.87 -2.04
CA ASN A 71 71.36 -80.87 -1.04
C ASN A 71 71.61 -79.81 0.04
N THR A 72 72.84 -79.73 0.57
CA THR A 72 73.23 -78.70 1.55
C THR A 72 73.04 -77.28 1.01
N LYS A 73 73.43 -77.02 -0.25
CA LYS A 73 73.24 -75.71 -0.89
C LYS A 73 71.76 -75.39 -1.09
N ILE A 74 70.96 -76.35 -1.53
CA ILE A 74 69.51 -76.19 -1.72
C ILE A 74 68.82 -75.85 -0.39
N ASP A 75 69.15 -76.59 0.67
CA ASP A 75 68.59 -76.36 2.01
C ASP A 75 68.99 -74.98 2.55
N THR A 76 70.25 -74.58 2.34
CA THR A 76 70.74 -73.24 2.73
C THR A 76 69.97 -72.15 2.00
N VAL A 77 69.86 -72.22 0.67
CA VAL A 77 69.13 -71.23 -0.14
C VAL A 77 67.66 -71.17 0.26
N LYS A 78 67.01 -72.33 0.49
CA LYS A 78 65.63 -72.40 0.94
C LYS A 78 65.44 -71.71 2.29
N SER A 79 66.35 -71.96 3.24
CA SER A 79 66.30 -71.35 4.57
C SER A 79 66.51 -69.83 4.52
N GLU A 80 67.45 -69.36 3.71
CA GLU A 80 67.70 -67.92 3.53
C GLU A 80 66.51 -67.20 2.87
N LEU A 81 65.92 -67.80 1.83
CA LEU A 81 64.75 -67.25 1.16
C LEU A 81 63.54 -67.17 2.09
N ASN A 82 63.27 -68.23 2.87
CA ASN A 82 62.19 -68.22 3.85
C ASN A 82 62.39 -67.11 4.89
N THR A 83 63.61 -66.99 5.45
CA THR A 83 63.94 -65.92 6.41
C THR A 83 63.72 -64.53 5.82
N LYS A 84 64.13 -64.30 4.55
CA LYS A 84 63.92 -63.02 3.87
C LYS A 84 62.44 -62.72 3.64
N ILE A 85 61.66 -63.73 3.23
CA ILE A 85 60.21 -63.60 3.03
C ILE A 85 59.51 -63.24 4.34
N ASP A 86 59.84 -63.94 5.43
CA ASP A 86 59.24 -63.70 6.74
C ASP A 86 59.59 -62.29 7.27
N THR A 87 60.85 -61.86 7.08
CA THR A 87 61.29 -60.52 7.45
C THR A 87 60.52 -59.44 6.70
N VAL A 88 60.45 -59.54 5.36
CA VAL A 88 59.71 -58.58 4.53
C VAL A 88 58.22 -58.55 4.88
N LYS A 89 57.61 -59.72 5.12
CA LYS A 89 56.21 -59.82 5.54
C LYS A 89 55.97 -59.11 6.86
N SER A 90 56.84 -59.32 7.85
CA SER A 90 56.74 -58.69 9.17
C SER A 90 56.90 -57.16 9.08
N GLU A 91 57.88 -56.68 8.30
CA GLU A 91 58.09 -55.25 8.09
C GLU A 91 56.91 -54.58 7.39
N LEU A 92 56.36 -55.21 6.34
CA LEU A 92 55.20 -54.70 5.62
C LEU A 92 53.96 -54.65 6.51
N ASN A 93 53.68 -55.71 7.28
CA ASN A 93 52.57 -55.72 8.23
C ASN A 93 52.71 -54.57 9.25
N THR A 94 53.90 -54.38 9.82
CA THR A 94 54.16 -53.30 10.78
C THR A 94 53.93 -51.91 10.16
N LYS A 95 54.35 -51.71 8.91
CA LYS A 95 54.12 -50.45 8.19
C LYS A 95 52.64 -50.23 7.90
N ILE A 96 51.91 -51.27 7.50
CA ILE A 96 50.46 -51.22 7.26
C ILE A 96 49.73 -50.84 8.54
N ASP A 97 50.00 -51.52 9.66
CA ASP A 97 49.39 -51.25 10.97
C ASP A 97 49.65 -49.80 11.43
N THR A 98 50.85 -49.29 11.15
CA THR A 98 51.22 -47.90 11.50
C THR A 98 50.42 -46.90 10.67
N VAL A 99 50.31 -47.12 9.36
CA VAL A 99 49.51 -46.27 8.47
C VAL A 99 48.04 -46.31 8.87
N GLU A 100 47.50 -47.50 9.15
CA GLU A 100 46.11 -47.67 9.58
C GLU A 100 45.81 -46.89 10.87
N LYS A 101 46.67 -47.01 11.88
CA LYS A 101 46.53 -46.26 13.15
C LYS A 101 46.58 -44.74 12.95
N ASN A 102 47.48 -44.27 12.09
CA ASN A 102 47.59 -42.84 11.79
C ASN A 102 46.34 -42.32 11.08
N LEU A 103 45.83 -43.05 10.08
CA LEU A 103 44.60 -42.68 9.38
C LEU A 103 43.38 -42.70 10.31
N GLN A 104 43.25 -43.70 11.20
CA GLN A 104 42.20 -43.73 12.20
C GLN A 104 42.25 -42.51 13.13
N LYS A 105 43.46 -42.09 13.55
CA LYS A 105 43.64 -40.89 14.37
C LYS A 105 43.25 -39.61 13.63
N ASP A 106 43.62 -39.49 12.36
CA ASP A 106 43.28 -38.32 11.55
C ASP A 106 41.78 -38.22 11.29
N ILE A 107 41.11 -39.34 11.04
CA ILE A 107 39.64 -39.42 10.93
C ILE A 107 38.98 -38.96 12.22
N ALA A 108 39.38 -39.50 13.38
CA ALA A 108 38.81 -39.11 14.67
C ALA A 108 39.03 -37.62 14.99
N ASN A 109 40.18 -37.05 14.61
CA ASN A 109 40.43 -35.62 14.77
C ASN A 109 39.55 -34.77 13.84
N LEU A 110 39.28 -35.23 12.62
CA LEU A 110 38.40 -34.55 11.67
C LEU A 110 36.96 -34.60 12.15
N ASP A 111 36.48 -35.76 12.62
CA ASP A 111 35.13 -35.91 13.18
C ASP A 111 34.92 -34.93 14.35
N ALA A 112 35.87 -34.86 15.29
CA ALA A 112 35.80 -33.92 16.41
C ALA A 112 35.80 -32.45 15.97
N LYS A 113 36.51 -32.11 14.89
CA LYS A 113 36.49 -30.76 14.32
C LYS A 113 35.16 -30.45 13.62
N ILE A 114 34.59 -31.42 12.92
CA ILE A 114 33.28 -31.32 12.27
C ILE A 114 32.20 -31.09 13.33
N ASP A 115 32.16 -31.91 14.39
CA ASP A 115 31.23 -31.77 15.50
C ASP A 115 31.30 -30.39 16.16
N ALA A 116 32.53 -29.88 16.36
CA ALA A 116 32.74 -28.55 16.94
C ALA A 116 32.22 -27.43 16.03
N VAL A 117 32.45 -27.53 14.72
CA VAL A 117 31.92 -26.57 13.74
C VAL A 117 30.39 -26.62 13.69
N GLU A 118 29.81 -27.83 13.66
CA GLU A 118 28.36 -28.02 13.65
C GLU A 118 27.71 -27.38 14.88
N LYS A 119 28.26 -27.64 16.08
CA LYS A 119 27.76 -27.06 17.33
C LYS A 119 27.84 -25.53 17.35
N ASN A 120 28.91 -24.96 16.81
CA ASN A 120 29.05 -23.50 16.72
C ASN A 120 28.02 -22.91 15.75
N LEU A 121 27.83 -23.52 14.57
CA LEU A 121 26.83 -23.08 13.61
C LEU A 121 25.40 -23.18 14.17
N GLN A 122 25.07 -24.27 14.88
CA GLN A 122 23.79 -24.41 15.56
C GLN A 122 23.56 -23.29 16.59
N LYS A 123 24.59 -22.92 17.35
CA LYS A 123 24.53 -21.82 18.31
C LYS A 123 24.31 -20.47 17.61
N ASP A 124 25.00 -20.22 16.50
CA ASP A 124 24.87 -18.97 15.75
C ASP A 124 23.48 -18.84 15.11
N ILE A 125 22.93 -19.94 14.59
CA ILE A 125 21.55 -20.00 14.07
C ILE A 125 20.55 -19.66 15.20
N ALA A 126 20.64 -20.33 16.35
CA ALA A 126 19.74 -20.06 17.48
C ALA A 126 19.82 -18.60 17.98
N ASN A 127 21.02 -18.00 17.96
CA ASN A 127 21.20 -16.58 18.30
C ASN A 127 20.57 -15.65 17.27
N LEU A 128 20.65 -15.98 15.98
CA LEU A 128 20.02 -15.21 14.90
C LEU A 128 18.50 -15.31 14.97
N ASP A 129 17.95 -16.50 15.20
CA ASP A 129 16.50 -16.71 15.38
C ASP A 129 15.97 -15.85 16.53
N ALA A 130 16.65 -15.88 17.69
CA ALA A 130 16.26 -15.04 18.83
C ALA A 130 16.33 -13.53 18.54
N LYS A 131 17.30 -13.09 17.72
CA LYS A 131 17.39 -11.68 17.29
C LYS A 131 16.27 -11.31 16.32
N ILE A 132 15.93 -12.22 15.39
CA ILE A 132 14.83 -12.04 14.43
C ILE A 132 13.51 -11.91 15.20
N ASP A 133 13.22 -12.83 16.13
CA ASP A 133 12.03 -12.80 16.99
C ASP A 133 11.91 -11.48 17.76
N ALA A 134 13.03 -10.99 18.30
CA ALA A 134 13.06 -9.73 19.04
C ALA A 134 12.74 -8.52 18.14
N VAL A 135 13.30 -8.49 16.93
CA VAL A 135 13.02 -7.44 15.93
C VAL A 135 11.55 -7.50 15.51
N GLU A 136 11.02 -8.68 15.21
CA GLU A 136 9.63 -8.87 14.82
C GLU A 136 8.67 -8.36 15.90
N LYS A 137 8.91 -8.73 17.17
CA LYS A 137 8.12 -8.28 18.31
C LYS A 137 8.14 -6.76 18.48
N ASN A 138 9.30 -6.13 18.28
CA ASN A 138 9.42 -4.67 18.37
C ASN A 138 8.66 -3.98 17.22
N LEU A 139 8.78 -4.48 16.00
CA LEU A 139 8.05 -3.95 14.85
C LEU A 139 6.53 -4.10 15.01
N GLN A 140 6.05 -5.25 15.50
CA GLN A 140 4.63 -5.45 15.82
C GLN A 140 4.13 -4.42 16.85
N LYS A 141 4.94 -4.13 17.87
CA LYS A 141 4.61 -3.11 18.88
C LYS A 141 4.55 -1.71 18.27
N ASP A 142 5.49 -1.36 17.40
CA ASP A 142 5.52 -0.05 16.74
C ASP A 142 4.34 0.13 15.79
N ILE A 143 3.96 -0.91 15.04
CA ILE A 143 2.75 -0.93 14.20
C ILE A 143 1.51 -0.69 15.06
N ALA A 144 1.32 -1.46 16.14
CA ALA A 144 0.17 -1.29 17.03
C ALA A 144 0.09 0.12 17.64
N ASN A 145 1.24 0.72 17.98
CA ASN A 145 1.29 2.11 18.47
C ASN A 145 0.92 3.12 17.38
N LEU A 146 1.31 2.89 16.12
CA LEU A 146 0.96 3.74 14.99
C LEU A 146 -0.53 3.64 14.68
N ASP A 147 -1.09 2.43 14.66
CA ASP A 147 -2.53 2.21 14.45
C ASP A 147 -3.34 2.98 15.51
N ALA A 148 -2.98 2.86 16.79
CA ALA A 148 -3.64 3.60 17.87
C ALA A 148 -3.55 5.13 17.72
N LYS A 149 -2.43 5.65 17.19
CA LYS A 149 -2.28 7.08 16.90
C LYS A 149 -3.12 7.51 15.71
N ILE A 150 -3.19 6.68 14.66
CA ILE A 150 -4.02 6.94 13.48
C ILE A 150 -5.49 6.98 13.89
N ASP A 151 -5.97 6.00 14.66
CA ASP A 151 -7.34 5.95 15.18
C ASP A 151 -7.69 7.21 16.00
N ALA A 152 -6.75 7.67 16.84
CA ALA A 152 -6.94 8.88 17.63
C ALA A 152 -7.03 10.15 16.77
N VAL A 153 -6.17 10.26 15.74
CA VAL A 153 -6.21 11.38 14.78
C VAL A 153 -7.52 11.36 13.99
N GLU A 154 -7.93 10.20 13.48
CA GLU A 154 -9.18 10.06 12.73
C GLU A 154 -10.38 10.49 13.57
N LYS A 155 -10.46 10.03 14.82
CA LYS A 155 -11.54 10.41 15.75
C LYS A 155 -11.57 11.91 16.02
N ASN A 156 -10.41 12.55 16.20
CA ASN A 156 -10.34 13.99 16.42
C ASN A 156 -10.78 14.76 15.17
N LEU A 157 -10.33 14.35 13.98
CA LEU A 157 -10.75 14.97 12.72
C LEU A 157 -12.26 14.83 12.49
N GLN A 158 -12.84 13.65 12.75
CA GLN A 158 -14.29 13.46 12.68
C GLN A 158 -15.04 14.40 13.62
N LYS A 159 -14.55 14.56 14.86
CA LYS A 159 -15.13 15.49 15.84
C LYS A 159 -15.04 16.94 15.36
N ASP A 160 -13.88 17.36 14.85
CA ASP A 160 -13.66 18.73 14.38
C ASP A 160 -14.54 19.05 13.16
N MET A 161 -14.68 18.11 12.22
CA MET A 161 -15.60 18.24 11.09
C MET A 161 -17.06 18.38 11.54
N SER A 162 -17.50 17.56 12.51
CA SER A 162 -18.86 17.63 13.03
C SER A 162 -19.13 18.97 13.74
N ASN A 163 -18.17 19.45 14.54
CA ASN A 163 -18.26 20.75 15.19
C ASN A 163 -18.33 21.90 14.17
N LEU A 164 -17.51 21.84 13.12
CA LEU A 164 -17.50 22.83 12.05
C LEU A 164 -18.85 22.86 11.33
N GLU A 165 -19.39 21.69 10.97
CA GLU A 165 -20.71 21.56 10.35
C GLU A 165 -21.82 22.17 11.21
N GLN A 166 -21.83 21.87 12.52
CA GLN A 166 -22.80 22.44 13.46
C GLN A 166 -22.67 23.97 13.58
N ASN A 167 -21.46 24.49 13.64
CA ASN A 167 -21.21 25.92 13.73
C ASN A 167 -21.69 26.65 12.46
N LEU A 168 -21.35 26.15 11.27
CA LEU A 168 -21.84 26.72 10.01
C LEU A 168 -23.37 26.72 9.95
N LYS A 169 -24.01 25.61 10.35
CA LYS A 169 -25.46 25.51 10.38
C LYS A 169 -26.08 26.57 11.30
N LYS A 170 -25.52 26.77 12.49
CA LYS A 170 -25.99 27.77 13.47
C LYS A 170 -25.81 29.20 12.97
N GLU A 171 -24.67 29.49 12.33
CA GLU A 171 -24.38 30.81 11.77
C GLU A 171 -25.34 31.15 10.62
N MET A 172 -25.58 30.20 9.71
CA MET A 172 -26.58 30.34 8.65
C MET A 172 -27.99 30.57 9.19
N GLN A 173 -28.39 29.83 10.24
CA GLN A 173 -29.69 30.03 10.89
C GLN A 173 -29.82 31.44 11.47
N THR A 174 -28.79 31.90 12.18
CA THR A 174 -28.74 33.25 12.75
C THR A 174 -28.84 34.32 11.68
N ASN A 175 -28.05 34.20 10.60
CA ASN A 175 -28.06 35.15 9.50
C ASN A 175 -29.42 35.20 8.78
N ASN A 176 -30.04 34.04 8.56
CA ASN A 176 -31.38 33.97 7.97
C ASN A 176 -32.43 34.62 8.88
N GLN A 177 -32.35 34.40 10.19
CA GLN A 177 -33.26 35.03 11.16
C GLN A 177 -33.10 36.55 11.17
N LEU A 178 -31.86 37.06 11.20
CA LEU A 178 -31.57 38.49 11.15
C LEU A 178 -32.08 39.14 9.85
N LEU A 179 -31.97 38.43 8.71
CA LEU A 179 -32.48 38.90 7.43
C LEU A 179 -34.01 39.00 7.44
N LEU A 180 -34.70 37.98 7.97
CA LEU A 180 -36.15 37.99 8.12
C LEU A 180 -36.63 39.15 9.00
N GLU A 181 -35.99 39.36 10.16
CA GLU A 181 -36.32 40.45 11.08
C GLU A 181 -36.12 41.84 10.45
N LYS A 182 -35.05 42.03 9.66
CA LYS A 182 -34.84 43.27 8.89
C LYS A 182 -35.92 43.51 7.83
N ILE A 183 -36.33 42.46 7.12
CA ILE A 183 -37.41 42.56 6.13
C ILE A 183 -38.72 42.93 6.82
N GLU A 184 -39.03 42.28 7.95
CA GLU A 184 -40.24 42.53 8.72
C GLU A 184 -40.28 43.97 9.26
N THR A 185 -39.18 44.44 9.84
CA THR A 185 -39.02 45.84 10.30
C THR A 185 -39.21 46.84 9.16
N ASN A 186 -38.60 46.60 8.01
CA ASN A 186 -38.74 47.48 6.85
C ASN A 186 -40.18 47.52 6.34
N ASN A 187 -40.87 46.38 6.31
CA ASN A 187 -42.27 46.30 5.91
C ASN A 187 -43.19 47.04 6.91
N GLN A 188 -42.94 46.91 8.22
CA GLN A 188 -43.66 47.65 9.25
C GLN A 188 -43.47 49.16 9.10
N LEU A 189 -42.23 49.63 8.90
CA LEU A 189 -41.93 51.05 8.68
C LEU A 189 -42.61 51.59 7.41
N LEU A 190 -42.67 50.78 6.35
CA LEU A 190 -43.35 51.15 5.11
C LEU A 190 -44.87 51.30 5.33
N LEU A 191 -45.48 50.37 6.07
CA LEU A 191 -46.90 50.45 6.44
C LEU A 191 -47.20 51.71 7.26
N GLU A 192 -46.39 52.00 8.29
CA GLU A 192 -46.55 53.18 9.15
C GLU A 192 -46.44 54.49 8.34
N LYS A 193 -45.51 54.58 7.38
CA LYS A 193 -45.40 55.73 6.47
C LYS A 193 -46.63 55.89 5.59
N ILE A 194 -47.17 54.79 5.06
CA ILE A 194 -48.40 54.82 4.26
C ILE A 194 -49.57 55.33 5.12
N GLU A 195 -49.70 54.82 6.34
CA GLU A 195 -50.77 55.20 7.27
C GLU A 195 -50.68 56.68 7.66
N THR A 196 -49.47 57.16 8.00
CA THR A 196 -49.21 58.58 8.30
C THR A 196 -49.54 59.49 7.11
N ASN A 197 -49.13 59.11 5.90
CA ASN A 197 -49.43 59.88 4.69
C ASN A 197 -50.94 59.94 4.42
N ASN A 198 -51.66 58.84 4.64
CA ASN A 198 -53.11 58.81 4.50
C ASN A 198 -53.81 59.69 5.54
N GLN A 199 -53.37 59.67 6.80
CA GLN A 199 -53.88 60.56 7.86
C GLN A 199 -53.68 62.04 7.51
N LEU A 200 -52.48 62.41 7.07
CA LEU A 200 -52.18 63.80 6.64
C LEU A 200 -53.04 64.23 5.45
N LEU A 201 -53.31 63.32 4.51
CA LEU A 201 -54.19 63.58 3.38
C LEU A 201 -55.64 63.84 3.84
N LEU A 202 -56.13 63.03 4.79
CA LEU A 202 -57.45 63.22 5.42
C LEU A 202 -57.56 64.58 6.11
N GLU A 203 -56.57 64.95 6.94
CA GLU A 203 -56.55 66.23 7.66
C GLU A 203 -56.56 67.43 6.71
N LYS A 204 -55.80 67.36 5.59
CA LYS A 204 -55.82 68.41 4.55
C LYS A 204 -57.18 68.52 3.86
N MET A 205 -57.84 67.40 3.60
CA MET A 205 -59.19 67.41 3.04
C MET A 205 -60.20 68.03 4.01
N GLU A 206 -60.14 67.68 5.30
CA GLU A 206 -60.99 68.28 6.33
C GLU A 206 -60.75 69.79 6.46
N THR A 207 -59.50 70.23 6.50
CA THR A 207 -59.14 71.65 6.55
C THR A 207 -59.67 72.40 5.33
N ASN A 208 -59.51 71.84 4.12
CA ASN A 208 -60.04 72.44 2.90
C ASN A 208 -61.57 72.53 2.92
N ASN A 209 -62.25 71.49 3.42
CA ASN A 209 -63.70 71.49 3.55
C ASN A 209 -64.19 72.52 4.58
N GLN A 210 -63.50 72.67 5.71
CA GLN A 210 -63.79 73.71 6.71
C GLN A 210 -63.62 75.12 6.13
N LEU A 211 -62.53 75.38 5.41
CA LEU A 211 -62.29 76.67 4.74
C LEU A 211 -63.37 76.95 3.68
N LEU A 212 -63.83 75.92 2.97
CA LEU A 212 -64.92 76.06 2.00
C LEU A 212 -66.24 76.44 2.69
N LEU A 213 -66.56 75.79 3.82
CA LEU A 213 -67.70 76.12 4.67
C LEU A 213 -67.65 77.57 5.16
N GLU A 214 -66.53 78.01 5.72
CA GLU A 214 -66.34 79.39 6.22
C GLU A 214 -66.51 80.43 5.10
N LYS A 215 -65.99 80.15 3.90
CA LYS A 215 -66.21 81.01 2.72
C LYS A 215 -67.68 81.07 2.30
N MET A 216 -68.40 79.96 2.36
CA MET A 216 -69.83 79.93 2.07
C MET A 216 -70.63 80.72 3.11
N GLU A 217 -70.30 80.58 4.41
CA GLU A 217 -70.92 81.34 5.49
C GLU A 217 -70.67 82.84 5.33
N THR A 218 -69.43 83.24 5.05
CA THR A 218 -69.06 84.65 4.79
C THR A 218 -69.83 85.18 3.58
N ASN A 219 -69.89 84.44 2.47
CA ASN A 219 -70.66 84.85 1.29
C ASN A 219 -72.16 85.00 1.59
N ASN A 220 -72.74 84.08 2.38
CA ASN A 220 -74.14 84.18 2.82
C ASN A 220 -74.37 85.39 3.72
N GLN A 221 -73.45 85.69 4.64
CA GLN A 221 -73.53 86.87 5.50
C GLN A 221 -73.49 88.16 4.67
N VAL A 222 -72.52 88.29 3.75
CA VAL A 222 -72.42 89.44 2.83
C VAL A 222 -73.68 89.58 1.98
N LEU A 223 -74.24 88.46 1.49
CA LEU A 223 -75.49 88.49 0.74
C LEU A 223 -76.67 89.00 1.60
N SER A 224 -76.74 88.57 2.86
CA SER A 224 -77.75 89.03 3.82
C SER A 224 -77.62 90.53 4.11
N GLU A 225 -76.42 91.02 4.42
CA GLU A 225 -76.15 92.45 4.67
C GLU A 225 -76.53 93.30 3.44
N LYS A 226 -76.25 92.81 2.24
CA LYS A 226 -76.61 93.48 0.99
C LYS A 226 -78.13 93.51 0.76
N MET A 227 -78.84 92.45 1.13
CA MET A 227 -80.31 92.41 1.11
C MET A 227 -80.90 93.39 2.13
N GLU A 228 -80.35 93.45 3.34
CA GLU A 228 -80.75 94.38 4.39
C GLU A 228 -80.56 95.84 3.94
N THR A 229 -79.39 96.16 3.39
CA THR A 229 -79.10 97.47 2.80
C THR A 229 -80.09 97.82 1.68
N ASN A 230 -80.36 96.88 0.76
CA ASN A 230 -81.34 97.10 -0.31
C ASN A 230 -82.75 97.34 0.24
N ASN A 231 -83.17 96.60 1.26
CA ASN A 231 -84.46 96.80 1.92
C ASN A 231 -84.54 98.16 2.62
N GLN A 232 -83.46 98.60 3.28
CA GLN A 232 -83.38 99.91 3.91
C GLN A 232 -83.50 101.04 2.86
N VAL A 233 -82.74 100.97 1.77
CA VAL A 233 -82.83 101.93 0.64
C VAL A 233 -84.23 101.94 0.02
N LEU A 234 -84.87 100.77 -0.13
CA LEU A 234 -86.23 100.69 -0.63
C LEU A 234 -87.23 101.37 0.32
N SER A 235 -87.06 101.18 1.64
CA SER A 235 -87.86 101.84 2.67
C SER A 235 -87.69 103.36 2.64
N GLU A 236 -86.46 103.87 2.57
CA GLU A 236 -86.17 105.31 2.45
C GLU A 236 -86.79 105.92 1.19
N LYS A 237 -86.73 105.21 0.05
CA LYS A 237 -87.42 105.61 -1.18
C LYS A 237 -88.93 105.64 -1.01
N MET A 238 -89.52 104.63 -0.35
CA MET A 238 -90.96 104.61 -0.06
C MET A 238 -91.36 105.77 0.85
N GLU A 239 -90.57 106.06 1.88
CA GLU A 239 -90.79 107.19 2.80
C GLU A 239 -90.70 108.53 2.06
N THR A 240 -89.68 108.71 1.21
CA THR A 240 -89.54 109.89 0.36
C THR A 240 -90.73 110.04 -0.59
N ASN A 241 -91.16 108.95 -1.25
CA ASN A 241 -92.35 108.96 -2.11
C ASN A 241 -93.62 109.32 -1.33
N ASN A 242 -93.79 108.78 -0.13
CA ASN A 242 -94.93 109.10 0.74
C ASN A 242 -94.90 110.58 1.17
N GLN A 243 -93.74 111.12 1.52
CA GLN A 243 -93.59 112.54 1.84
C GLN A 243 -93.98 113.43 0.65
N VAL A 244 -93.46 113.15 -0.55
CA VAL A 244 -93.80 113.86 -1.79
C VAL A 244 -95.30 113.74 -2.12
N LEU A 245 -95.90 112.56 -1.94
CA LEU A 245 -97.33 112.36 -2.14
C LEU A 245 -98.15 113.20 -1.16
N SER A 246 -97.72 113.29 0.11
CA SER A 246 -98.35 114.15 1.12
C SER A 246 -98.25 115.64 0.78
N GLU A 247 -97.12 116.08 0.22
CA GLU A 247 -96.94 117.46 -0.23
C GLU A 247 -97.84 117.76 -1.42
N LYS A 248 -97.91 116.86 -2.40
CA LYS A 248 -98.85 116.99 -3.53
C LYS A 248 -100.30 117.01 -3.07
N LEU A 249 -100.67 116.19 -2.09
CA LEU A 249 -102.00 116.23 -1.47
C LEU A 249 -102.25 117.55 -0.73
N LYS A 250 -101.28 118.08 0.03
CA LYS A 250 -101.37 119.40 0.66
C LYS A 250 -101.55 120.51 -0.37
N VAL A 251 -100.81 120.48 -1.48
CA VAL A 251 -100.95 121.44 -2.58
C VAL A 251 -102.32 121.31 -3.24
N SER A 252 -102.78 120.08 -3.53
CA SER A 252 -104.11 119.83 -4.07
C SER A 252 -105.21 120.35 -3.15
N ASN A 253 -105.08 120.11 -1.83
CA ASN A 253 -106.04 120.58 -0.84
C ASN A 253 -106.07 122.11 -0.72
N ARG A 254 -104.90 122.77 -0.84
CA ARG A 254 -104.82 124.24 -0.99
C ARG A 254 -105.55 124.72 -2.24
N THR A 255 -105.36 124.06 -3.38
CA THR A 255 -106.06 124.39 -4.64
C THR A 255 -107.57 124.20 -4.52
N ILE A 256 -108.05 123.09 -3.93
CA ILE A 256 -109.47 122.86 -3.65
C ILE A 256 -110.03 123.96 -2.75
N THR A 257 -109.28 124.37 -1.72
CA THR A 257 -109.66 125.48 -0.84
C THR A 257 -109.79 126.80 -1.62
N ILE A 258 -108.87 127.11 -2.52
CA ILE A 258 -108.96 128.32 -3.38
C ILE A 258 -110.18 128.25 -4.30
N VAL A 259 -110.43 127.10 -4.95
CA VAL A 259 -111.59 126.92 -5.82
C VAL A 259 -112.90 127.08 -5.05
N THR A 260 -113.00 126.48 -3.86
CA THR A 260 -114.23 126.51 -3.05
C THR A 260 -114.46 127.84 -2.32
N VAL A 261 -113.41 128.51 -1.86
CA VAL A 261 -113.52 129.77 -1.10
C VAL A 261 -113.55 131.00 -2.01
N VAL A 262 -112.84 130.98 -3.14
CA VAL A 262 -112.70 132.17 -3.99
C VAL A 262 -113.57 132.07 -5.24
N VAL A 263 -113.48 130.97 -5.97
CA VAL A 263 -114.09 130.87 -7.30
C VAL A 263 -115.59 130.59 -7.22
N VAL A 264 -116.01 129.67 -6.35
CA VAL A 264 -117.42 129.27 -6.21
C VAL A 264 -118.33 130.44 -5.77
N PRO A 265 -117.99 131.29 -4.79
CA PRO A 265 -118.85 132.41 -4.40
C PRO A 265 -119.00 133.47 -5.50
N ILE A 266 -117.94 133.70 -6.27
CA ILE A 266 -117.97 134.66 -7.40
C ILE A 266 -118.90 134.14 -8.51
N ALA A 267 -118.86 132.85 -8.82
CA ALA A 267 -119.73 132.25 -9.84
C ALA A 267 -121.21 132.22 -9.43
N ILE A 268 -121.51 132.02 -8.14
CA ILE A 268 -122.90 132.04 -7.64
C ILE A 268 -123.49 133.46 -7.77
N SER A 269 -122.72 134.51 -7.44
CA SER A 269 -123.14 135.91 -7.53
C SER A 269 -123.58 136.32 -8.94
N THR A 270 -122.83 135.90 -9.98
CA THR A 270 -123.16 136.24 -11.36
C THR A 270 -124.37 135.46 -11.89
N ILE A 271 -124.56 134.21 -11.47
CA ILE A 271 -125.71 133.40 -11.89
C ILE A 271 -127.00 133.88 -11.20
N THR A 272 -126.95 134.32 -9.94
CA THR A 272 -128.14 134.87 -9.26
C THR A 272 -128.71 136.12 -9.95
N ALA A 273 -127.85 136.99 -10.51
CA ALA A 273 -128.31 138.15 -11.26
C ALA A 273 -129.06 137.76 -12.55
N ILE A 274 -128.70 136.63 -13.16
CA ILE A 274 -129.31 136.12 -14.39
C ILE A 274 -130.62 135.36 -14.07
N VAL A 275 -130.65 134.58 -12.98
CA VAL A 275 -131.84 133.84 -12.56
C VAL A 275 -132.96 134.76 -12.05
N VAL A 276 -132.67 135.91 -11.42
CA VAL A 276 -133.73 136.87 -11.03
C VAL A 276 -134.36 137.58 -12.23
N SER A 277 -133.63 137.76 -13.33
CA SER A 277 -134.19 138.32 -14.57
C SER A 277 -135.01 137.28 -15.37
N LEU A 278 -134.60 136.00 -15.34
CA LEU A 278 -135.37 134.86 -15.88
C LEU A 278 -136.47 134.36 -14.93
N ILE A 279 -136.44 134.82 -13.68
CA ILE A 279 -137.47 135.05 -12.65
C ILE A 279 -138.76 135.75 -13.07
N THR A 280 -139.00 135.86 -14.37
CA THR A 280 -140.33 135.58 -14.89
C THR A 280 -141.48 136.27 -14.10
N GLY A 281 -142.21 137.17 -14.74
CA GLY A 281 -142.78 136.80 -16.04
C GLY A 281 -143.51 135.43 -16.02
N PHE A 282 -143.77 134.84 -14.84
CA PHE A 282 -144.50 133.59 -14.60
C PHE A 282 -145.80 133.82 -13.82
N PHE A 283 -146.06 135.05 -13.35
CA PHE A 283 -147.35 135.48 -12.83
C PHE A 283 -147.52 136.98 -13.14
N LYS A 284 -148.43 137.49 -13.97
CA LYS A 284 -149.69 137.00 -14.53
C LYS A 284 -150.71 136.52 -13.50
#